data_AF-A0A401ZY01-F1
#
_entry.id   AF-A0A401ZY01-F1
#
_cell.length_a   1.000
_cell.length_b   1.000
_cell.length_c   1.000
_cell.angle_alpha   90.00
_cell.angle_beta   90.00
_cell.angle_gamma   90.00
#
_symmetry.space_group_name_H-M   'P 1'
#
loop_
_entity.id
_entity.type
_entity.pdbx_description
1 polymer ?
#
loop_
_entity_poly.entity_id
_entity_poly.type
_entity_poly.pdbx_seq_one_letter_code
_entity_poly.pdbx_strand_id
1 'polypeptide(L)' 'MSQQDMQPSSEGHQMSIALIIGGTIALIGVIILLYGLFGGASYSMSEGINFNLWWGLGMVIFGLLMSAGSYFSGKRTTGK' A
#
# COMPACT_ATOMS: atom_id res chain seq x y z
N MET A 1 42.71 16.46 23.68
CA MET A 1 41.53 17.14 23.10
C MET A 1 40.78 16.10 22.29
N SER A 2 39.83 15.41 22.92
CA SER A 2 39.06 14.33 22.32
C SER A 2 37.96 14.95 21.47
N GLN A 3 38.12 14.97 20.14
CA GLN A 3 37.07 15.38 19.22
C GLN A 3 36.03 14.26 19.17
N GLN A 4 35.15 14.24 20.16
CA GLN A 4 34.05 13.30 20.29
C GLN A 4 32.75 14.09 20.19
N ASP A 5 32.56 14.78 19.06
CA ASP A 5 31.39 15.61 18.87
C ASP A 5 30.51 15.11 17.72
N MET A 6 29.42 14.52 18.17
CA MET A 6 28.08 14.56 17.58
C MET A 6 27.89 13.85 16.24
N GLN A 7 27.75 12.51 16.29
CA GLN A 7 26.84 11.85 15.35
C GLN A 7 25.40 12.24 15.74
N PRO A 8 24.66 12.97 14.90
CA PRO A 8 23.24 13.13 15.12
C PRO A 8 22.60 11.76 14.93
N SER A 9 22.13 11.15 16.02
CA SER A 9 21.22 10.02 15.95
C SER A 9 19.89 10.53 15.40
N SER A 10 19.79 10.66 14.08
CA SER A 10 18.50 10.79 13.42
C SER A 10 17.80 9.44 13.55
N GLU A 11 17.22 9.19 14.72
CA GLU A 11 16.14 8.22 14.91
C GLU A 11 14.90 8.76 14.17
N GLY A 12 15.04 8.85 12.85
CA GLY A 12 13.93 9.12 11.96
C GLY A 12 13.02 7.92 12.03
N HIS A 13 11.75 8.15 12.34
CA HIS A 13 10.66 7.20 12.15
C HIS A 13 10.59 6.85 10.65
N GLN A 14 11.44 5.93 10.20
CA GLN A 14 11.49 5.50 8.81
C GLN A 14 10.28 4.62 8.58
N MET A 15 9.18 5.24 8.17
CA MET A 15 8.01 4.50 7.74
C MET A 15 8.42 3.58 6.59
N SER A 16 8.16 2.29 6.74
CA SER A 16 8.58 1.30 5.76
C SER A 16 8.02 1.67 4.39
N ILE A 17 8.89 1.70 3.38
CA ILE A 17 8.52 1.98 1.98
C ILE A 17 7.36 1.08 1.54
N ALA A 18 7.36 -0.17 1.98
CA ALA A 18 6.28 -1.12 1.70
C ALA A 18 4.91 -0.69 2.27
N LEU A 19 4.89 0.01 3.40
CA LEU A 19 3.66 0.52 4.02
C LEU A 19 3.09 1.69 3.20
N ILE A 20 3.96 2.60 2.72
CA ILE A 20 3.57 3.71 1.84
C ILE A 20 3.08 3.20 0.49
N ILE A 21 3.84 2.29 -0.14
CA ILE A 21 3.48 1.72 -1.45
C ILE A 21 2.18 0.92 -1.34
N GLY A 22 2.07 0.04 -0.34
CA GLY A 22 0.88 -0.78 -0.12
C GLY A 22 -0.37 0.08 0.11
N GLY A 23 -0.26 1.13 0.93
CA GLY A 23 -1.36 2.05 1.20
C GLY A 23 -1.78 2.83 -0.04
N THR A 24 -0.81 3.26 -0.85
CA THR A 24 -1.08 3.95 -2.12
C THR A 24 -1.79 3.04 -3.13
N ILE A 25 -1.32 1.79 -3.27
CA ILE A 25 -1.96 0.81 -4.15
C ILE A 25 -3.39 0.52 -3.70
N ALA A 26 -3.62 0.34 -2.39
CA ALA A 26 -4.95 0.12 -1.84
C ALA A 26 -5.88 1.31 -2.11
N LEU A 27 -5.40 2.54 -1.91
CA LEU A 27 -6.17 3.77 -2.17
C LEU A 27 -6.58 3.90 -3.64
N ILE A 28 -5.64 3.68 -4.56
CA ILE A 28 -5.93 3.66 -6.00
C ILE A 28 -6.93 2.55 -6.33
N GLY A 29 -6.75 1.36 -5.76
CA GLY A 29 -7.66 0.24 -5.91
C GLY A 29 -9.09 0.56 -5.45
N VAL A 30 -9.26 1.28 -4.33
CA VAL A 30 -10.57 1.75 -3.86
C VAL A 30 -11.22 2.66 -4.89
N ILE A 31 -10.49 3.61 -5.45
CA ILE A 31 -11.02 4.53 -6.47
C ILE A 31 -11.52 3.74 -7.69
N ILE A 32 -10.72 2.79 -8.17
CA ILE A 32 -11.06 1.96 -9.33
C ILE A 32 -12.25 1.02 -9.00
N LEU A 33 -12.29 0.46 -7.79
CA LEU A 33 -13.38 -0.40 -7.33
C LEU A 33 -14.70 0.38 -7.27
N LEU A 34 -14.68 1.60 -6.70
CA LEU A 34 -15.84 2.50 -6.66
C LEU A 34 -16.26 2.91 -8.06
N TYR A 35 -15.31 3.17 -8.96
CA TYR A 35 -15.61 3.43 -10.36
C TYR A 35 -16.23 2.21 -11.04
N GLY A 36 -15.81 0.99 -10.72
CA GLY A 36 -16.47 -0.23 -11.20
C GLY A 36 -17.86 -0.44 -10.61
N LEU A 37 -18.11 0.01 -9.38
CA LEU A 37 -19.40 -0.17 -8.70
C LEU A 37 -20.44 0.87 -9.14
N PHE A 38 -20.02 2.12 -9.32
CA PHE A 38 -20.90 3.27 -9.59
C PHE A 38 -20.79 3.78 -11.02
N GLY A 39 -19.63 3.63 -11.66
CA GLY A 39 -19.43 3.95 -13.07
C GLY A 39 -20.00 2.81 -13.90
N GLY A 40 -21.07 3.10 -14.65
CA GLY A 40 -21.70 2.14 -15.54
C GLY A 40 -20.64 1.43 -16.40
N ALA A 41 -20.72 0.12 -16.50
CA ALA A 41 -19.80 -0.64 -17.34
C ALA A 41 -20.01 -0.20 -18.79
N SER A 42 -19.04 0.50 -19.36
CA SER A 42 -19.01 0.78 -20.80
C SER A 42 -18.80 -0.55 -21.52
N TYR A 43 -19.93 -1.18 -21.84
CA TYR A 43 -20.12 -2.58 -22.21
C TYR A 43 -19.67 -2.96 -23.62
N SER A 44 -18.94 -2.09 -24.32
CA SER A 44 -18.73 -2.25 -25.76
C SER A 44 -17.91 -3.48 -26.15
N MET A 45 -17.16 -4.09 -25.22
CA MET A 45 -16.28 -5.25 -25.49
C MET A 45 -16.15 -6.27 -24.34
N SER A 46 -16.81 -6.10 -23.20
CA SER A 46 -16.71 -7.04 -22.06
C SER A 46 -18.05 -7.72 -21.81
N GLU A 47 -18.04 -9.05 -21.80
CA GLU A 47 -19.20 -9.96 -21.64
C GLU A 47 -19.98 -9.80 -20.31
N GLY A 48 -20.58 -8.64 -20.03
CA GLY A 48 -21.32 -8.46 -18.78
C GLY A 48 -20.42 -8.16 -17.55
N ILE A 49 -19.10 -8.38 -17.65
CA ILE A 49 -18.16 -8.27 -16.52
C ILE A 49 -17.52 -6.88 -16.43
N ASN A 50 -17.57 -6.26 -15.25
CA ASN A 50 -16.90 -5.00 -14.97
C ASN A 50 -15.41 -5.22 -14.60
N PHE A 51 -14.51 -4.93 -15.54
CA PHE A 51 -13.07 -5.13 -15.35
C PHE A 51 -12.47 -4.22 -14.26
N ASN A 52 -12.97 -2.98 -14.14
CA ASN A 52 -12.54 -2.04 -13.10
C ASN A 52 -12.86 -2.59 -11.71
N LEU A 53 -14.01 -3.25 -11.54
CA LEU A 53 -14.37 -3.86 -10.26
C LEU A 53 -13.35 -4.93 -9.83
N TRP A 54 -12.99 -5.85 -10.73
CA TRP A 54 -12.07 -6.94 -10.42
C TRP A 54 -10.63 -6.47 -10.19
N TRP A 55 -10.14 -5.54 -11.02
CA TRP A 55 -8.81 -4.96 -10.81
C TRP A 55 -8.73 -4.08 -9.57
N GLY A 56 -9.76 -3.27 -9.32
CA GLY A 56 -9.87 -2.49 -8.09
C GLY A 56 -9.84 -3.39 -6.86
N LEU A 57 -10.62 -4.47 -6.86
CA LEU A 57 -10.66 -5.44 -5.76
C LEU A 57 -9.29 -6.11 -5.54
N GLY A 58 -8.63 -6.54 -6.62
CA GLY A 58 -7.28 -7.12 -6.57
C GLY A 58 -6.25 -6.15 -5.97
N MET A 59 -6.27 -4.89 -6.41
CA MET A 59 -5.38 -3.85 -5.88
C MET A 59 -5.63 -3.56 -4.40
N VAL A 60 -6.89 -3.52 -3.96
CA VAL A 60 -7.23 -3.33 -2.53
C VAL A 60 -6.67 -4.47 -1.70
N ILE A 61 -6.94 -5.72 -2.07
CA ILE A 61 -6.46 -6.89 -1.32
C ILE A 61 -4.93 -6.90 -1.28
N PHE A 62 -4.27 -6.70 -2.42
CA PHE A 62 -2.81 -6.70 -2.50
C PHE A 62 -2.18 -5.58 -1.67
N GLY A 63 -2.68 -4.34 -1.80
CA GLY A 63 -2.19 -3.19 -1.05
C GLY A 63 -2.37 -3.34 0.46
N LEU A 64 -3.49 -3.90 0.90
CA LEU A 64 -3.74 -4.22 2.31
C LEU A 64 -2.79 -5.30 2.82
N LEU A 65 -2.59 -6.40 2.08
CA LEU A 65 -1.65 -7.47 2.47
C LEU A 65 -0.22 -6.94 2.61
N MET A 66 0.21 -6.08 1.68
CA MET A 66 1.54 -5.50 1.70
C MET A 66 1.72 -4.52 2.88
N SER A 67 0.74 -3.65 3.12
CA SER A 67 0.77 -2.68 4.23
C SER A 67 0.71 -3.38 5.59
N ALA A 68 -0.21 -4.33 5.73
CA ALA A 68 -0.35 -5.17 6.90
C ALA A 68 0.96 -5.94 7.14
N GLY A 69 1.45 -6.68 6.15
CA GLY A 69 2.68 -7.45 6.24
C GLY A 69 3.87 -6.61 6.72
N SER A 70 4.04 -5.40 6.18
CA SER A 70 5.08 -4.46 6.62
C SER A 70 4.89 -4.02 8.06
N TYR A 71 3.68 -3.64 8.46
CA TYR A 71 3.34 -3.26 9.83
C TYR A 71 3.51 -4.43 10.82
N PHE A 72 3.29 -5.67 10.38
CA PHE A 72 3.51 -6.88 11.17
C PHE A 72 4.97 -7.36 11.19
N SER A 73 5.79 -7.02 10.19
CA SER A 73 7.22 -7.36 10.15
C SER A 73 8.11 -6.36 10.88
N GLY A 74 7.78 -5.06 10.90
CA GLY A 74 8.56 -4.06 11.63
C GLY A 74 8.70 -4.36 13.13
N LYS A 75 7.72 -5.08 13.71
CA LYS A 75 7.74 -5.54 15.11
C LYS A 75 8.54 -6.82 15.36
N ARG A 76 9.18 -7.42 14.34
CA ARG A 76 10.01 -8.64 14.45
C ARG A 76 11.52 -8.36 14.38
N THR A 77 11.96 -7.11 14.21
CA THR A 77 13.39 -6.76 14.02
C THR A 77 14.11 -6.20 15.26
N THR A 78 13.48 -6.23 16.44
CA THR A 78 14.15 -5.93 17.73
C THR A 78 14.34 -7.23 18.49
N GLY A 79 15.41 -7.96 18.19
CA GLY A 79 15.71 -9.21 18.88
C GLY A 79 16.84 -10.01 18.26
N LYS A 80 18.04 -9.43 18.20
CA LYS A 80 19.33 -10.10 18.34
C LYS A 80 20.36 -9.11 18.86
#